data_AF-A0A7W7WZ43-F1
#
_entry.id   AF-A0A7W7WZ43-F1
#
_cell.length_a   1.000
_cell.length_b   1.000
_cell.length_c   1.000
_cell.angle_alpha   90.00
_cell.angle_beta   90.00
_cell.angle_gamma   90.00
#
_symmetry.space_group_name_H-M   'P 1'
#
loop_
_entity.id
_entity.type
_entity.pdbx_description
1 polymer ?
#
loop_
_entity_poly.entity_id
_entity_poly.type
_entity_poly.pdbx_seq_one_letter_code
_entity_poly.pdbx_strand_id
1 'polypeptide(L)'
;MSPIPALRDADEAASVARIEADLARGRWCAALDRAFRLPGLPVRDAHDPARRLAVVARTLARAGRASAARHFADLARRALPKAGGETATRIALSLDPLPPNAPPRTATPLPADRPRTTRMPPIGTDTAKALGRAEEALTWLDHAATRSAHAADWARLMRWCEARDSARLDGVHAALLELIHHALPRPRNRPVHTDRALVPYLDHDHAPTAATPRPVDLAEIAVRHLSPAATHHAHRMALAGDVSRLLSGPWLPFAGGLVARRHQADASDAEHFVRLVADATTAACHAAVTTLHDLERLHGRLATLLPFGRLSRLALRDLFTRGLITAPDLARRHPMSAKTAVNILGRFLDRGLVVPYNHHGYARCFYNPDLVDLLTRTPKHL
;
A
#
# COMPACT_ATOMS: atom_id res chain seq x y z
N MET A 1 -19.15 40.37 -14.25
CA MET A 1 -20.39 40.22 -13.45
C MET A 1 -20.39 38.83 -12.86
N SER A 2 -20.26 38.69 -11.54
CA SER A 2 -20.36 37.39 -10.87
C SER A 2 -21.83 36.95 -10.82
N PRO A 3 -22.15 35.66 -11.03
CA PRO A 3 -23.53 35.18 -10.94
C PRO A 3 -24.11 35.43 -9.55
N ILE A 4 -25.41 35.75 -9.53
CA ILE A 4 -26.18 36.07 -8.32
C ILE A 4 -26.18 34.84 -7.38
N PRO A 5 -25.83 34.97 -6.09
CA PRO A 5 -25.72 33.85 -5.14
C PRO A 5 -26.92 32.90 -5.11
N ALA A 6 -28.15 33.42 -5.27
CA ALA A 6 -29.37 32.63 -5.24
C ALA A 6 -29.51 31.61 -6.39
N LEU A 7 -28.97 31.91 -7.58
CA LEU A 7 -28.98 30.98 -8.72
C LEU A 7 -28.02 29.80 -8.49
N ARG A 8 -26.96 30.02 -7.71
CA ARG A 8 -25.91 29.04 -7.44
C ARG A 8 -26.33 28.00 -6.40
N ASP A 9 -27.07 28.43 -5.37
CA ASP A 9 -27.64 27.52 -4.37
C ASP A 9 -28.71 26.62 -5.00
N ALA A 10 -29.44 27.10 -6.01
CA ALA A 10 -30.41 26.30 -6.76
C ALA A 10 -29.74 25.20 -7.60
N ASP A 11 -28.61 25.49 -8.27
CA ASP A 11 -27.85 24.51 -9.06
C ASP A 11 -27.14 23.47 -8.19
N GLU A 12 -26.62 23.86 -7.01
CA GLU A 12 -26.06 22.94 -6.03
C GLU A 12 -27.16 22.02 -5.48
N ALA A 13 -28.31 22.57 -5.08
CA ALA A 13 -29.45 21.79 -4.60
C ALA A 13 -29.98 20.81 -5.66
N ALA A 14 -30.07 21.24 -6.93
CA ALA A 14 -30.47 20.37 -8.04
C ALA A 14 -29.44 19.25 -8.29
N SER A 15 -28.15 19.54 -8.15
CA SER A 15 -27.09 18.53 -8.31
C SER A 15 -27.07 17.53 -7.17
N VAL A 16 -27.27 17.98 -5.93
CA VAL A 16 -27.43 17.12 -4.74
C VAL A 16 -28.69 16.25 -4.87
N ALA A 17 -29.82 16.82 -5.28
CA ALA A 17 -31.05 16.06 -5.52
C ALA A 17 -30.87 14.99 -6.62
N ARG A 18 -30.08 15.26 -7.67
CA ARG A 18 -29.73 14.26 -8.70
C ARG A 18 -28.80 13.17 -8.17
N ILE A 19 -27.85 13.51 -7.30
CA ILE A 19 -27.02 12.53 -6.60
C ILE A 19 -27.91 11.64 -5.74
N GLU A 20 -28.78 12.22 -4.91
CA GLU A 20 -29.72 11.48 -4.06
C GLU A 20 -30.69 10.60 -4.86
N ALA A 21 -31.21 11.09 -5.98
CA ALA A 21 -32.07 10.32 -6.87
C ALA A 21 -31.32 9.20 -7.61
N ASP A 22 -30.01 9.33 -7.81
CA ASP A 22 -29.17 8.23 -8.29
C ASP A 22 -28.94 7.18 -7.21
N LEU A 23 -28.71 7.60 -5.95
CA LEU A 23 -28.57 6.68 -4.81
C LEU A 23 -29.86 5.89 -4.59
N ALA A 24 -31.02 6.55 -4.61
CA ALA A 24 -32.33 5.92 -4.44
C ALA A 24 -32.63 4.86 -5.52
N ARG A 25 -32.06 5.02 -6.71
CA ARG A 25 -32.16 4.06 -7.83
C ARG A 25 -31.01 3.06 -7.89
N GLY A 26 -30.12 3.04 -6.89
CA GLY A 26 -28.96 2.15 -6.86
C GLY A 26 -27.86 2.48 -7.89
N ARG A 27 -27.85 3.67 -8.48
CA ARG A 27 -26.87 4.14 -9.49
C ARG A 27 -25.65 4.79 -8.83
N TRP A 28 -24.94 4.03 -8.01
CA TRP A 28 -23.89 4.53 -7.11
C TRP A 28 -22.72 5.24 -7.81
N CYS A 29 -22.26 4.74 -8.95
CA CYS A 29 -21.14 5.36 -9.67
C CYS A 29 -21.52 6.70 -10.30
N ALA A 30 -22.76 6.83 -10.82
CA ALA A 30 -23.26 8.10 -11.32
C ALA A 30 -23.40 9.13 -10.19
N ALA A 31 -23.83 8.67 -9.00
CA ALA A 31 -23.89 9.50 -7.80
C ALA A 31 -22.50 9.98 -7.33
N LEU A 32 -21.49 9.10 -7.30
CA LEU A 32 -20.11 9.46 -6.91
C LEU A 32 -19.45 10.35 -7.95
N ASP A 33 -19.54 10.02 -9.24
CA ASP A 33 -18.96 10.81 -10.31
C ASP A 33 -19.60 12.21 -10.37
N ARG A 34 -20.92 12.33 -10.15
CA ARG A 34 -21.56 13.66 -9.96
C ARG A 34 -21.11 14.36 -8.69
N ALA A 35 -20.94 13.65 -7.57
CA ALA A 35 -20.43 14.25 -6.34
C ALA A 35 -19.00 14.80 -6.52
N PHE A 36 -18.16 14.11 -7.29
CA PHE A 36 -16.82 14.59 -7.65
C PHE A 36 -16.82 15.72 -8.69
N ARG A 37 -17.85 15.80 -9.54
CA ARG A 37 -18.00 16.78 -10.63
C ARG A 37 -18.91 17.96 -10.31
N LEU A 38 -19.44 18.10 -9.09
CA LEU A 38 -20.31 19.20 -8.66
C LEU A 38 -19.76 20.56 -9.18
N PRO A 39 -20.36 21.15 -10.24
CA PRO A 39 -19.89 22.41 -10.79
C PRO A 39 -20.36 23.53 -9.87
N GLY A 40 -19.47 24.49 -9.56
CA GLY A 40 -19.88 25.72 -8.88
C GLY A 40 -19.34 25.94 -7.47
N LEU A 41 -18.21 25.36 -7.07
CA LEU A 41 -17.37 26.03 -6.06
C LEU A 41 -16.47 27.01 -6.81
N PRO A 42 -16.44 28.31 -6.45
CA PRO A 42 -15.72 29.29 -7.24
C PRO A 42 -14.24 28.93 -7.21
N VAL A 43 -13.48 29.31 -8.23
CA VAL A 43 -12.02 29.05 -8.33
C VAL A 43 -11.23 29.64 -7.14
N ARG A 44 -11.86 30.49 -6.30
CA ARG A 44 -11.30 30.94 -5.01
C ARG A 44 -11.53 29.99 -3.83
N ASP A 45 -12.55 29.14 -3.83
CA ASP A 45 -12.80 28.08 -2.81
C ASP A 45 -12.72 26.65 -3.40
N ALA A 46 -12.16 26.49 -4.60
CA ALA A 46 -11.87 25.19 -5.23
C ALA A 46 -10.84 24.35 -4.45
N HIS A 47 -10.48 24.77 -3.23
CA HIS A 47 -9.50 24.18 -2.33
C HIS A 47 -10.12 23.67 -1.03
N ASP A 48 -11.44 23.44 -0.96
CA ASP A 48 -12.03 22.76 0.20
C ASP A 48 -12.35 21.27 -0.10
N PRO A 49 -11.33 20.40 -0.17
CA PRO A 49 -11.53 18.96 -0.29
C PRO A 49 -12.31 18.42 0.90
N ALA A 50 -12.33 19.11 2.07
CA ALA A 50 -13.12 18.67 3.21
C ALA A 50 -14.62 18.69 2.91
N ARG A 51 -15.13 19.72 2.23
CA ARG A 51 -16.55 19.80 1.84
C ARG A 51 -16.95 18.70 0.85
N ARG A 52 -16.09 18.38 -0.13
CA ARG A 52 -16.33 17.27 -1.07
C ARG A 52 -16.33 15.91 -0.37
N LEU A 53 -15.33 15.68 0.48
CA LEU A 53 -15.21 14.45 1.28
C LEU A 53 -16.39 14.31 2.26
N ALA A 54 -16.91 15.41 2.80
CA ALA A 54 -18.09 15.41 3.67
C ALA A 54 -19.39 15.11 2.92
N VAL A 55 -19.55 15.57 1.68
CA VAL A 55 -20.68 15.17 0.81
C VAL A 55 -20.59 13.67 0.53
N VAL A 56 -19.42 13.17 0.11
CA VAL A 56 -19.18 11.73 -0.12
C VAL A 56 -19.45 10.90 1.14
N ALA A 57 -19.00 11.35 2.31
CA ALA A 57 -19.24 10.68 3.58
C ALA A 57 -20.75 10.57 3.90
N ARG A 58 -21.51 11.66 3.74
CA ARG A 58 -22.97 11.67 3.96
C ARG A 58 -23.71 10.79 2.96
N THR A 59 -23.32 10.83 1.69
CA THR A 59 -23.81 9.96 0.62
C THR A 59 -23.62 8.50 0.99
N LEU A 60 -22.43 8.12 1.47
CA LEU A 60 -22.12 6.75 1.90
C LEU A 60 -22.84 6.36 3.20
N ALA A 61 -23.07 7.31 4.12
CA ALA A 61 -23.81 7.04 5.35
C ALA A 61 -25.28 6.69 5.07
N ARG A 62 -25.96 7.48 4.22
CA ARG A 62 -27.34 7.22 3.79
C ARG A 62 -27.49 5.92 2.99
N ALA A 63 -26.40 5.47 2.37
CA ALA A 63 -26.31 4.19 1.69
C ALA A 63 -26.22 2.96 2.61
N GLY A 64 -26.17 3.14 3.93
CA GLY A 64 -25.89 2.07 4.88
C GLY A 64 -24.41 1.61 4.88
N ARG A 65 -23.49 2.37 4.29
CA ARG A 65 -22.05 2.05 4.21
C ARG A 65 -21.26 2.76 5.31
N ALA A 66 -21.62 2.48 6.56
CA ALA A 66 -21.09 3.15 7.75
C ALA A 66 -19.55 3.15 7.86
N SER A 67 -18.86 2.09 7.41
CA SER A 67 -17.39 2.04 7.47
C SER A 67 -16.73 3.03 6.49
N ALA A 68 -17.16 3.02 5.23
CA ALA A 68 -16.66 3.93 4.21
C ALA A 68 -17.05 5.38 4.52
N ALA A 69 -18.29 5.61 4.98
CA ALA A 69 -18.75 6.91 5.44
C ALA A 69 -17.85 7.49 6.55
N ARG A 70 -17.48 6.68 7.54
CA ARG A 70 -16.55 7.10 8.61
C ARG A 70 -15.17 7.43 8.07
N HIS A 71 -14.63 6.61 7.17
CA HIS A 71 -13.33 6.87 6.53
C HIS A 71 -13.31 8.23 5.79
N PHE A 72 -14.33 8.50 4.97
CA PHE A 72 -14.42 9.78 4.24
C PHE A 72 -14.74 10.97 5.16
N ALA A 73 -15.50 10.76 6.24
CA ALA A 73 -15.70 11.79 7.27
C ALA A 73 -14.39 12.11 8.02
N ASP A 74 -13.56 11.11 8.29
CA ASP A 74 -12.22 11.30 8.87
C ASP A 74 -11.29 12.04 7.93
N LEU A 75 -11.29 11.69 6.64
CA LEU A 75 -10.53 12.44 5.63
C LEU A 75 -11.00 13.89 5.54
N ALA A 76 -12.31 14.13 5.59
CA ALA A 76 -12.87 15.48 5.64
C ALA A 76 -12.39 16.25 6.88
N ARG A 77 -12.46 15.63 8.07
CA ARG A 77 -11.95 16.20 9.33
C ARG A 77 -10.46 16.52 9.31
N ARG A 78 -9.66 15.66 8.69
CA ARG A 78 -8.21 15.90 8.55
C ARG A 78 -7.88 16.98 7.51
N ALA A 79 -8.79 17.24 6.58
CA ALA A 79 -8.66 18.31 5.59
C ALA A 79 -9.09 19.69 6.12
N LEU A 80 -9.87 19.74 7.21
CA LEU A 80 -10.42 20.96 7.83
C LEU A 80 -9.42 21.99 8.43
N PRO A 81 -8.21 21.65 8.95
CA PRO A 81 -7.34 22.66 9.60
C PRO A 81 -6.72 23.70 8.65
N LYS A 82 -7.11 23.72 7.37
CA LYS A 82 -6.70 24.74 6.37
C LYS A 82 -7.83 25.69 5.95
N ALA A 83 -9.07 25.44 6.35
CA ALA A 83 -10.21 26.31 6.04
C ALA A 83 -10.49 27.21 7.26
N GLY A 84 -10.50 28.54 7.05
CA GLY A 84 -10.72 29.53 8.10
C GLY A 84 -12.01 29.35 8.91
N GLY A 85 -12.01 29.94 10.11
CA GLY A 85 -12.76 29.57 11.32
C GLY A 85 -14.29 29.76 11.38
N GLU A 86 -15.02 29.68 10.27
CA GLU A 86 -16.49 29.69 10.30
C GLU A 86 -17.11 28.58 9.46
N THR A 87 -16.55 28.32 8.26
CA THR A 87 -16.97 27.22 7.38
C THR A 87 -16.58 25.86 7.98
N ALA A 88 -15.42 25.77 8.61
CA ALA A 88 -14.95 24.58 9.30
C ALA A 88 -15.89 24.18 10.46
N THR A 89 -16.35 25.18 11.21
CA THR A 89 -17.27 25.02 12.34
C THR A 89 -18.64 24.56 11.85
N ARG A 90 -19.16 25.13 10.75
CA ARG A 90 -20.46 24.73 10.16
C ARG A 90 -20.42 23.30 9.58
N ILE A 91 -19.32 22.90 8.94
CA ILE A 91 -19.13 21.53 8.44
C ILE A 91 -19.00 20.55 9.60
N ALA A 92 -18.21 20.87 10.63
CA ALA A 92 -18.05 20.04 11.83
C ALA A 92 -19.37 19.87 12.60
N LEU A 93 -20.20 20.92 12.69
CA LEU A 93 -21.52 20.87 13.33
C LEU A 93 -22.57 20.11 12.48
N SER A 94 -22.44 20.11 11.15
CA SER A 94 -23.33 19.33 10.26
C SER A 94 -22.97 17.84 10.18
N LEU A 95 -21.79 17.47 10.67
CA LEU A 95 -21.32 16.10 10.86
C LEU A 95 -21.61 15.69 12.30
N ASP A 96 -22.89 15.60 12.65
CA ASP A 96 -23.33 15.22 13.99
C ASP A 96 -22.55 13.99 14.47
N PRO A 97 -21.92 14.03 15.66
CA PRO A 97 -21.17 12.91 16.16
C PRO A 97 -22.13 11.77 16.48
N LEU A 98 -21.88 10.60 15.89
CA LEU A 98 -22.37 9.34 16.47
C LEU A 98 -22.00 9.35 17.97
N PRO A 99 -22.93 9.03 18.88
CA PRO A 99 -22.80 9.35 20.29
C PRO A 99 -21.51 8.78 20.91
N PRO A 100 -20.80 9.56 21.74
CA PRO A 100 -19.44 9.26 22.21
C PRO A 100 -19.34 8.07 23.18
N ASN A 101 -20.46 7.50 23.60
CA ASN A 101 -20.53 6.40 24.58
C ASN A 101 -20.98 5.06 23.98
N ALA A 102 -20.74 4.83 22.68
CA ALA A 102 -20.76 3.45 22.19
C ALA A 102 -19.57 2.72 22.85
N PRO A 103 -19.80 1.67 23.66
CA PRO A 103 -18.70 0.92 24.27
C PRO A 103 -17.73 0.45 23.17
N PRO A 104 -16.42 0.32 23.46
CA PRO A 104 -15.48 -0.23 22.50
C PRO A 104 -16.03 -1.59 22.08
N ARG A 105 -16.54 -1.68 20.84
CA ARG A 105 -16.99 -2.93 20.28
C ARG A 105 -15.75 -3.80 20.18
N THR A 106 -15.59 -4.70 21.16
CA THR A 106 -15.06 -6.04 20.91
C THR A 106 -15.54 -6.44 19.53
N ALA A 107 -14.58 -6.83 18.67
CA ALA A 107 -14.82 -7.19 17.28
C ALA A 107 -16.19 -7.85 17.18
N THR A 108 -17.18 -7.11 16.68
CA THR A 108 -18.55 -7.62 16.64
C THR A 108 -18.43 -8.87 15.80
N PRO A 109 -18.72 -10.07 16.33
CA PRO A 109 -18.73 -11.26 15.51
C PRO A 109 -19.60 -10.91 14.31
N LEU A 110 -19.09 -11.16 13.10
CA LEU A 110 -19.86 -10.96 11.89
C LEU A 110 -21.29 -11.48 12.16
N PRO A 111 -22.35 -10.68 11.89
CA PRO A 111 -23.70 -11.14 12.13
C PRO A 111 -23.86 -12.48 11.41
N ALA A 112 -24.15 -13.53 12.19
CA ALA A 112 -24.29 -14.91 11.71
C ALA A 112 -25.37 -15.04 10.62
N ASP A 113 -26.23 -14.02 10.51
CA ASP A 113 -27.40 -13.97 9.64
C ASP A 113 -27.22 -13.18 8.34
N ARG A 114 -26.00 -12.79 7.93
CA ARG A 114 -25.83 -12.44 6.50
C ARG A 114 -25.93 -13.74 5.70
N PRO A 115 -26.86 -13.86 4.73
CA PRO A 115 -26.99 -15.07 3.94
C PRO A 115 -25.64 -15.36 3.26
N ARG A 116 -24.94 -16.38 3.76
CA ARG A 116 -23.70 -16.95 3.20
C ARG A 116 -23.92 -17.62 1.84
N THR A 117 -25.05 -17.33 1.19
CA THR A 117 -25.64 -18.08 0.09
C THR A 117 -25.98 -17.21 -1.11
N THR A 118 -25.31 -16.07 -1.29
CA THR A 118 -25.01 -15.68 -2.67
C THR A 118 -24.03 -16.74 -3.18
N ARG A 119 -24.60 -17.87 -3.65
CA ARG A 119 -23.87 -18.90 -4.38
C ARG A 119 -23.05 -18.15 -5.42
N MET A 120 -21.75 -18.13 -5.21
CA MET A 120 -20.82 -17.59 -6.17
C MET A 120 -21.19 -18.25 -7.51
N PRO A 121 -21.38 -17.48 -8.59
CA PRO A 121 -21.66 -18.08 -9.88
C PRO A 121 -20.60 -19.14 -10.17
N PRO A 122 -20.98 -20.27 -10.82
CA PRO A 122 -20.06 -21.37 -11.05
C PRO A 122 -18.82 -20.82 -11.76
N ILE A 123 -17.67 -20.90 -11.10
CA ILE A 123 -16.38 -20.48 -11.65
C ILE A 123 -16.03 -21.44 -12.78
N GLY A 124 -15.66 -20.92 -13.95
CA GLY A 124 -15.18 -21.73 -15.06
C GLY A 124 -13.94 -22.55 -14.68
N THR A 125 -13.77 -23.70 -15.34
CA THR A 125 -12.70 -24.65 -15.03
C THR A 125 -11.31 -24.03 -15.08
N ASP A 126 -11.06 -23.10 -16.00
CA ASP A 126 -9.76 -22.43 -16.13
C ASP A 126 -9.46 -21.50 -14.96
N THR A 127 -10.47 -20.78 -14.48
CA THR A 127 -10.35 -19.89 -13.32
C THR A 127 -10.15 -20.70 -12.04
N ALA A 128 -10.85 -21.83 -11.90
CA ALA A 128 -10.61 -22.77 -10.79
C ALA A 128 -9.18 -23.33 -10.81
N LYS A 129 -8.65 -23.70 -11.99
CA LYS A 129 -7.25 -24.12 -12.16
C LYS A 129 -6.25 -23.00 -11.81
N ALA A 130 -6.55 -21.76 -12.18
CA ALA A 130 -5.70 -20.61 -11.83
C ALA A 130 -5.67 -20.39 -10.31
N LEU A 131 -6.82 -20.45 -9.64
CA LEU A 131 -6.91 -20.35 -8.18
C LEU A 131 -6.15 -21.48 -7.47
N GLY A 132 -6.26 -22.73 -7.95
CA GLY A 132 -5.49 -23.85 -7.40
C GLY A 132 -3.98 -23.66 -7.54
N ARG A 133 -3.49 -23.16 -8.69
CA ARG A 133 -2.08 -22.81 -8.88
C ARG A 133 -1.62 -21.67 -7.97
N ALA A 134 -2.47 -20.69 -7.71
CA ALA A 134 -2.18 -19.60 -6.77
C ALA A 134 -2.04 -20.13 -5.33
N GLU A 135 -2.93 -21.03 -4.91
CA GLU A 135 -2.87 -21.70 -3.60
C GLU A 135 -1.60 -22.51 -3.40
N GLU A 136 -1.26 -23.32 -4.40
CA GLU A 136 -0.04 -24.11 -4.37
C GLU A 136 1.19 -23.18 -4.26
N ALA A 137 1.25 -22.12 -5.07
CA ALA A 137 2.36 -21.17 -5.07
C ALA A 137 2.49 -20.41 -3.74
N LEU A 138 1.38 -20.04 -3.10
CA LEU A 138 1.38 -19.45 -1.74
C LEU A 138 1.94 -20.43 -0.71
N THR A 139 1.53 -21.71 -0.78
CA THR A 139 2.03 -22.76 0.11
C THR A 139 3.54 -22.96 -0.06
N TRP A 140 4.03 -22.94 -1.30
CA TRP A 140 5.47 -22.98 -1.61
C TRP A 140 6.22 -21.78 -1.05
N LEU A 141 5.67 -20.57 -1.18
CA LEU A 141 6.26 -19.36 -0.61
C LEU A 141 6.36 -19.44 0.91
N ASP A 142 5.30 -19.88 1.59
CA ASP A 142 5.30 -20.05 3.05
C ASP A 142 6.33 -21.11 3.48
N HIS A 143 6.47 -22.21 2.73
CA HIS A 143 7.49 -23.21 2.99
C HIS A 143 8.91 -22.65 2.81
N ALA A 144 9.16 -21.89 1.74
CA ALA A 144 10.46 -21.24 1.51
C ALA A 144 10.80 -20.22 2.62
N ALA A 145 9.82 -19.38 2.99
CA ALA A 145 9.96 -18.36 4.01
C ALA A 145 10.27 -18.97 5.40
N THR A 146 9.57 -20.04 5.79
CA THR A 146 9.74 -20.70 7.09
C THR A 146 11.07 -21.44 7.23
N ARG A 147 11.67 -21.89 6.12
CA ARG A 147 12.99 -22.53 6.12
C ARG A 147 14.16 -21.56 6.18
N SER A 148 13.92 -20.28 5.89
CA SER A 148 14.98 -19.29 5.86
C SER A 148 15.43 -18.89 7.27
N ALA A 149 16.73 -18.97 7.54
CA ALA A 149 17.31 -18.53 8.82
C ALA A 149 17.18 -17.01 9.06
N HIS A 150 16.92 -16.24 7.99
CA HIS A 150 16.82 -14.78 8.01
C HIS A 150 15.40 -14.31 7.71
N ALA A 151 14.41 -15.14 8.05
CA ALA A 151 13.05 -14.95 7.61
C ALA A 151 12.50 -13.54 7.89
N ALA A 152 12.56 -13.09 9.15
CA ALA A 152 12.06 -11.77 9.53
C ALA A 152 12.75 -10.61 8.78
N ASP A 153 14.02 -10.77 8.43
CA ASP A 153 14.78 -9.74 7.72
C ASP A 153 14.42 -9.70 6.24
N TRP A 154 14.27 -10.87 5.60
CA TRP A 154 13.81 -10.96 4.22
C TRP A 154 12.39 -10.44 4.05
N ALA A 155 11.47 -10.76 4.97
CA ALA A 155 10.13 -10.20 4.99
C ALA A 155 10.13 -8.66 4.95
N ARG A 156 11.04 -8.02 5.69
CA ARG A 156 11.17 -6.56 5.64
C ARG A 156 11.60 -6.05 4.25
N LEU A 157 12.56 -6.72 3.61
CA LEU A 157 12.99 -6.34 2.25
C LEU A 157 11.87 -6.54 1.22
N MET A 158 11.11 -7.63 1.32
CA MET A 158 9.97 -7.90 0.46
C MET A 158 8.88 -6.83 0.62
N ARG A 159 8.63 -6.34 1.84
CA ARG A 159 7.72 -5.20 2.08
C ARG A 159 8.20 -3.91 1.40
N TRP A 160 9.51 -3.67 1.33
CA TRP A 160 10.01 -2.51 0.58
C TRP A 160 9.85 -2.65 -0.93
N CYS A 161 10.00 -3.86 -1.46
CA CYS A 161 9.64 -4.14 -2.85
C CYS A 161 8.16 -3.90 -3.10
N GLU A 162 7.29 -4.40 -2.21
CA GLU A 162 5.84 -4.20 -2.31
C GLU A 162 5.46 -2.72 -2.24
N ALA A 163 6.04 -1.95 -1.31
CA ALA A 163 5.79 -0.52 -1.19
C ALA A 163 6.19 0.24 -2.46
N ARG A 164 7.34 -0.12 -3.06
CA ARG A 164 7.79 0.45 -4.34
C ARG A 164 6.82 0.12 -5.47
N ASP A 165 6.45 -1.15 -5.61
CA ASP A 165 5.65 -1.59 -6.74
C ASP A 165 4.18 -1.11 -6.58
N SER A 166 3.70 -0.96 -5.35
CA SER A 166 2.44 -0.26 -5.04
C SER A 166 2.47 1.21 -5.44
N ALA A 167 3.55 1.93 -5.11
CA ALA A 167 3.73 3.32 -5.54
C ALA A 167 3.72 3.43 -7.07
N ARG A 168 4.36 2.49 -7.77
CA ARG A 168 4.36 2.43 -9.24
C ARG A 168 2.98 2.17 -9.84
N LEU A 169 2.15 1.33 -9.20
CA LEU A 169 0.75 1.13 -9.63
C LEU A 169 -0.03 2.44 -9.61
N ASP A 170 0.20 3.26 -8.58
CA ASP A 170 -0.42 4.57 -8.40
C ASP A 170 0.26 5.69 -9.22
N GLY A 171 1.26 5.36 -10.05
CA GLY A 171 1.99 6.32 -10.88
C GLY A 171 2.99 7.19 -10.10
N VAL A 172 3.26 6.86 -8.83
CA VAL A 172 4.25 7.53 -7.99
C VAL A 172 5.61 6.89 -8.26
N HIS A 173 6.52 7.65 -8.88
CA HIS A 173 7.86 7.18 -9.15
C HIS A 173 8.72 7.27 -7.89
N ALA A 174 8.91 6.15 -7.20
CA ALA A 174 9.86 6.04 -6.09
C ALA A 174 11.00 5.08 -6.44
N ALA A 175 12.23 5.48 -6.17
CA ALA A 175 13.34 4.54 -6.15
C ALA A 175 13.31 3.71 -4.86
N LEU A 176 13.72 2.44 -4.92
CA LEU A 176 13.81 1.59 -3.74
C LEU A 176 14.70 2.22 -2.66
N LEU A 177 15.81 2.83 -3.06
CA LEU A 177 16.74 3.51 -2.16
C LEU A 177 16.09 4.69 -1.43
N GLU A 178 15.19 5.43 -2.07
CA GLU A 178 14.44 6.52 -1.42
C GLU A 178 13.51 5.97 -0.34
N LEU A 179 12.81 4.87 -0.63
CA LEU A 179 11.94 4.21 0.34
C LEU A 179 12.73 3.67 1.55
N ILE A 180 13.83 2.96 1.30
CA ILE A 180 14.71 2.44 2.35
C ILE A 180 15.30 3.60 3.17
N HIS A 181 15.75 4.66 2.49
CA HIS A 181 16.31 5.84 3.13
C HIS A 181 15.29 6.49 4.06
N HIS A 182 14.02 6.57 3.65
CA HIS A 182 12.97 7.13 4.48
C HIS A 182 12.64 6.30 5.73
N ALA A 183 12.89 4.99 5.70
CA ALA A 183 12.69 4.07 6.82
C ALA A 183 13.85 4.07 7.85
N LEU A 184 14.96 4.77 7.60
CA LEU A 184 16.07 4.85 8.55
C LEU A 184 15.73 5.70 9.79
N PRO A 185 16.24 5.34 10.99
CA PRO A 185 16.03 6.12 12.21
C PRO A 185 16.63 7.52 12.06
N ARG A 186 15.78 8.55 12.11
CA ARG A 186 16.20 9.93 11.85
C ARG A 186 16.74 10.60 13.12
N PRO A 187 17.78 11.44 13.03
CA PRO A 187 18.08 12.39 14.10
C PRO A 187 16.89 13.37 14.22
N ARG A 188 16.45 13.65 15.46
CA ARG A 188 15.19 14.35 15.79
C ARG A 188 14.97 15.73 15.13
N ASN A 189 15.98 16.33 14.50
CA ASN A 189 16.01 17.76 14.16
C ASN A 189 16.14 18.09 12.66
N ARG A 190 15.93 17.14 11.74
CA ARG A 190 15.93 17.47 10.28
C ARG A 190 14.54 17.29 9.68
N PRO A 191 13.88 18.38 9.20
CA PRO A 191 12.66 18.25 8.41
C PRO A 191 13.03 17.56 7.10
N VAL A 192 12.33 16.48 6.79
CA VAL A 192 12.58 15.72 5.57
C VAL A 192 11.68 16.27 4.48
N HIS A 193 12.26 16.61 3.34
CA HIS A 193 11.54 16.66 2.07
C HIS A 193 11.23 15.21 1.67
N THR A 194 10.41 14.52 2.48
CA THR A 194 9.82 13.26 2.07
C THR A 194 8.79 13.68 1.06
N ASP A 195 8.86 13.16 -0.16
CA ASP A 195 7.73 13.33 -1.04
C ASP A 195 6.51 12.79 -0.29
N ARG A 196 5.54 13.68 0.00
CA ARG A 196 4.36 13.32 0.79
C ARG A 196 3.59 12.18 0.13
N ALA A 197 3.78 11.99 -1.18
CA ALA A 197 3.24 10.88 -1.94
C ALA A 197 3.73 9.51 -1.45
N LEU A 198 4.90 9.39 -0.81
CA LEU A 198 5.46 8.10 -0.39
C LEU A 198 5.01 7.63 0.99
N VAL A 199 4.52 8.54 1.83
CA VAL A 199 4.11 8.26 3.22
C VAL A 199 3.07 7.11 3.31
N PRO A 200 2.04 7.03 2.45
CA PRO A 200 1.05 5.94 2.51
C PRO A 200 1.62 4.54 2.31
N TYR A 201 2.73 4.40 1.58
CA TYR A 201 3.38 3.11 1.30
C TYR A 201 4.44 2.74 2.34
N LEU A 202 4.93 3.73 3.10
CA LEU A 202 5.92 3.54 4.16
C LEU A 202 5.27 3.16 5.50
N ASP A 203 3.99 3.45 5.69
CA ASP A 203 3.24 3.16 6.92
C ASP A 203 2.84 1.68 7.07
N HIS A 204 3.36 0.80 6.20
CA HIS A 204 3.20 -0.66 6.26
C HIS A 204 4.00 -1.34 7.39
N ASP A 205 4.48 -0.58 8.38
CA ASP A 205 5.00 -1.11 9.64
C ASP A 205 3.89 -1.59 10.60
N HIS A 206 2.63 -1.60 10.15
CA HIS A 206 1.57 -2.35 10.84
C HIS A 206 2.01 -3.82 10.89
N ALA A 207 2.20 -4.33 12.11
CA ALA A 207 2.62 -5.69 12.37
C ALA A 207 1.79 -6.65 11.48
N PRO A 208 2.45 -7.56 10.73
CA PRO A 208 1.73 -8.46 9.84
C PRO A 208 0.65 -9.17 10.64
N THR A 209 -0.60 -9.13 10.16
CA THR A 209 -1.55 -10.16 10.56
C THR A 209 -0.91 -11.49 10.20
N ALA A 210 -0.70 -12.36 11.20
CA ALA A 210 0.17 -13.53 11.12
C ALA A 210 -0.23 -14.60 10.09
N ALA A 211 -1.29 -14.39 9.32
CA ALA A 211 -1.77 -15.31 8.32
C ALA A 211 -1.68 -14.68 6.92
N THR A 212 -0.98 -15.36 6.02
CA THR A 212 -1.11 -15.22 4.57
C THR A 212 -2.60 -15.40 4.21
N PRO A 213 -3.24 -14.44 3.52
CA PRO A 213 -4.64 -14.55 3.16
C PRO A 213 -4.87 -15.76 2.26
N ARG A 214 -5.97 -16.50 2.45
CA ARG A 214 -6.24 -17.70 1.66
C ARG A 214 -6.73 -17.30 0.26
N PRO A 215 -6.50 -18.12 -0.77
CA PRO A 215 -7.01 -17.87 -2.11
C PRO A 215 -8.54 -17.79 -2.21
N VAL A 216 -9.26 -18.47 -1.32
CA VAL A 216 -10.72 -18.33 -1.23
C VAL A 216 -11.10 -16.91 -0.78
N ASP A 217 -10.29 -16.29 0.08
CA ASP A 217 -10.45 -14.88 0.45
C ASP A 217 -10.14 -13.98 -0.77
N LEU A 218 -9.24 -14.37 -1.69
CA LEU A 218 -8.98 -13.64 -2.95
C LEU A 218 -10.23 -13.59 -3.82
N ALA A 219 -10.85 -14.74 -4.06
CA ALA A 219 -12.06 -14.84 -4.88
C ALA A 219 -13.22 -14.10 -4.22
N GLU A 220 -13.37 -14.23 -2.90
CA GLU A 220 -14.43 -13.54 -2.17
C GLU A 220 -14.23 -12.01 -2.12
N ILE A 221 -13.00 -11.53 -1.93
CA ILE A 221 -12.66 -10.10 -2.00
C ILE A 221 -12.86 -9.60 -3.43
N ALA A 222 -12.32 -10.28 -4.44
CA ALA A 222 -12.49 -9.92 -5.83
C ALA A 222 -13.98 -9.83 -6.19
N VAL A 223 -14.80 -10.83 -5.84
CA VAL A 223 -16.25 -10.84 -6.12
C VAL A 223 -17.01 -9.77 -5.31
N ARG A 224 -16.66 -9.55 -4.04
CA ARG A 224 -17.31 -8.51 -3.21
C ARG A 224 -17.02 -7.10 -3.71
N HIS A 225 -15.87 -6.90 -4.35
CA HIS A 225 -15.44 -5.59 -4.83
C HIS A 225 -15.67 -5.37 -6.34
N LEU A 226 -15.82 -6.44 -7.13
CA LEU A 226 -16.34 -6.42 -8.50
C LEU A 226 -17.86 -6.28 -8.48
N SER A 227 -18.33 -5.11 -8.07
CA SER A 227 -19.68 -4.66 -8.39
C SER A 227 -19.86 -4.62 -9.92
N PRO A 228 -21.08 -4.81 -10.47
CA PRO A 228 -21.38 -4.59 -11.89
C PRO A 228 -20.94 -3.22 -12.44
N ALA A 229 -20.59 -2.28 -11.56
CA ALA A 229 -20.11 -0.95 -11.89
C ALA A 229 -18.58 -0.83 -12.08
N ALA A 230 -17.81 -1.91 -11.92
CA ALA A 230 -16.36 -1.95 -12.17
C ALA A 230 -16.02 -2.08 -13.67
N THR A 231 -16.73 -1.37 -14.54
CA THR A 231 -16.49 -1.38 -16.00
C THR A 231 -15.35 -0.44 -16.43
N HIS A 232 -14.90 0.45 -15.55
CA HIS A 232 -13.86 1.44 -15.85
C HIS A 232 -12.47 0.96 -15.41
N HIS A 233 -11.50 0.94 -16.33
CA HIS A 233 -10.10 0.53 -16.08
C HIS A 233 -9.50 1.16 -14.82
N ALA A 234 -9.69 2.48 -14.63
CA ALA A 234 -9.18 3.20 -13.47
C ALA A 234 -9.74 2.67 -12.12
N HIS A 235 -11.00 2.24 -12.09
CA HIS A 235 -11.61 1.67 -10.89
C HIS A 235 -11.09 0.26 -10.61
N ARG A 236 -10.82 -0.53 -11.65
CA ARG A 236 -10.20 -1.85 -11.50
C ARG A 236 -8.76 -1.77 -11.02
N MET A 237 -8.01 -0.77 -11.46
CA MET A 237 -6.64 -0.54 -10.98
C MET A 237 -6.61 -0.05 -9.53
N ALA A 238 -7.53 0.85 -9.15
CA ALA A 238 -7.71 1.23 -7.75
C ALA A 238 -8.10 0.01 -6.89
N LEU A 239 -9.01 -0.84 -7.40
CA LEU A 239 -9.36 -2.09 -6.74
C LEU A 239 -8.16 -3.05 -6.67
N ALA A 240 -7.37 -3.17 -7.72
CA ALA A 240 -6.16 -3.99 -7.72
C ALA A 240 -5.15 -3.49 -6.67
N GLY A 241 -5.05 -2.16 -6.48
CA GLY A 241 -4.27 -1.56 -5.38
C GLY A 241 -4.81 -1.89 -4.00
N ASP A 242 -6.13 -1.83 -3.78
CA ASP A 242 -6.77 -2.20 -2.52
C ASP A 242 -6.63 -3.69 -2.22
N VAL A 243 -6.84 -4.53 -3.25
CA VAL A 243 -6.62 -5.97 -3.21
C VAL A 243 -5.15 -6.26 -2.93
N SER A 244 -4.22 -5.54 -3.55
CA SER A 244 -2.79 -5.66 -3.22
C SER A 244 -2.57 -5.47 -1.74
N ARG A 245 -2.99 -4.34 -1.18
CA ARG A 245 -2.79 -4.02 0.25
C ARG A 245 -3.44 -5.04 1.19
N LEU A 246 -4.58 -5.61 0.81
CA LEU A 246 -5.25 -6.65 1.60
C LEU A 246 -4.52 -8.00 1.54
N LEU A 247 -3.80 -8.25 0.45
CA LEU A 247 -3.11 -9.50 0.17
C LEU A 247 -1.61 -9.45 0.42
N SER A 248 -1.06 -8.26 0.62
CA SER A 248 0.32 -8.03 0.98
C SER A 248 0.58 -8.71 2.33
N GLY A 249 0.95 -9.98 2.27
CA GLY A 249 1.59 -10.67 3.38
C GLY A 249 3.01 -10.15 3.57
N PRO A 250 3.67 -10.51 4.68
CA PRO A 250 5.06 -10.12 4.92
C PRO A 250 6.04 -10.57 3.81
N TRP A 251 5.64 -11.51 2.95
CA TRP A 251 6.48 -12.20 1.99
C TRP A 251 6.10 -12.00 0.53
N LEU A 252 4.90 -11.52 0.26
CA LEU A 252 4.33 -11.48 -1.08
C LEU A 252 4.36 -10.05 -1.62
N PRO A 253 5.26 -9.73 -2.58
CA PRO A 253 5.25 -8.47 -3.30
C PRO A 253 4.20 -8.53 -4.41
N PHE A 254 2.93 -8.61 -4.00
CA PHE A 254 1.80 -8.81 -4.91
C PHE A 254 1.66 -7.69 -5.94
N ALA A 255 1.95 -6.44 -5.57
CA ALA A 255 1.90 -5.30 -6.47
C ALA A 255 2.80 -5.53 -7.70
N GLY A 256 3.96 -6.16 -7.53
CA GLY A 256 4.86 -6.50 -8.64
C GLY A 256 4.22 -7.44 -9.66
N GLY A 257 3.45 -8.43 -9.20
CA GLY A 257 2.71 -9.36 -10.06
C GLY A 257 1.62 -8.67 -10.88
N LEU A 258 0.91 -7.72 -10.27
CA LEU A 258 -0.09 -6.89 -10.94
C LEU A 258 0.53 -5.90 -11.93
N VAL A 259 1.65 -5.25 -11.58
CA VAL A 259 2.36 -4.33 -12.48
C VAL A 259 2.72 -5.04 -13.79
N ALA A 260 3.26 -6.27 -13.71
CA ALA A 260 3.63 -7.06 -14.89
C ALA A 260 2.43 -7.39 -15.80
N ARG A 261 1.23 -7.55 -15.22
CA ARG A 261 0.01 -7.96 -15.93
C ARG A 261 -1.00 -6.83 -16.12
N ARG A 262 -0.61 -5.58 -15.89
CA ARG A 262 -1.51 -4.42 -15.99
C ARG A 262 -2.24 -4.34 -17.34
N HIS A 263 -1.58 -4.75 -18.43
CA HIS A 263 -2.14 -4.77 -19.77
C HIS A 263 -3.29 -5.79 -19.95
N GLN A 264 -3.43 -6.77 -19.05
CA GLN A 264 -4.48 -7.80 -19.07
C GLN A 264 -5.72 -7.38 -18.27
N ALA A 265 -5.65 -6.29 -17.49
CA ALA A 265 -6.74 -5.81 -16.63
C ALA A 265 -7.93 -5.18 -17.38
N ASP A 266 -7.82 -5.04 -18.70
CA ASP A 266 -8.86 -4.44 -19.55
C ASP A 266 -10.07 -5.36 -19.80
N ALA A 267 -9.95 -6.66 -19.53
CA ALA A 267 -11.03 -7.62 -19.76
C ALA A 267 -12.28 -7.35 -18.89
N SER A 268 -13.46 -7.39 -19.51
CA SER A 268 -14.70 -6.82 -18.96
C SER A 268 -15.44 -7.66 -17.91
N ASP A 269 -15.00 -8.88 -17.64
CA ASP A 269 -15.71 -9.85 -16.79
C ASP A 269 -14.99 -10.08 -15.45
N ALA A 270 -15.80 -10.20 -14.39
CA ALA A 270 -15.38 -10.54 -13.04
C ALA A 270 -14.59 -11.86 -12.99
N GLU A 271 -14.99 -12.88 -13.75
CA GLU A 271 -14.26 -14.15 -13.80
C GLU A 271 -12.83 -13.96 -14.35
N HIS A 272 -12.69 -13.17 -15.41
CA HIS A 272 -11.37 -12.84 -15.97
C HIS A 272 -10.51 -12.08 -14.97
N PHE A 273 -11.07 -11.15 -14.20
CA PHE A 273 -10.34 -10.44 -13.17
C PHE A 273 -9.91 -11.36 -12.01
N VAL A 274 -10.77 -12.31 -11.58
CA VAL A 274 -10.38 -13.33 -10.59
C VAL A 274 -9.20 -14.16 -11.12
N ARG A 275 -9.26 -14.59 -12.39
CA ARG A 275 -8.16 -15.31 -13.03
C ARG A 275 -6.89 -14.47 -13.10
N LEU A 276 -6.99 -13.19 -13.46
CA LEU A 276 -5.87 -12.25 -13.47
C LEU A 276 -5.21 -12.13 -12.09
N VAL A 277 -6.02 -11.99 -11.03
CA VAL A 277 -5.52 -11.92 -9.64
C VAL A 277 -4.83 -13.23 -9.25
N ALA A 278 -5.40 -14.38 -9.61
CA ALA A 278 -4.80 -15.69 -9.35
C ALA A 278 -3.46 -15.85 -10.07
N ASP A 279 -3.41 -15.55 -11.37
CA ASP A 279 -2.18 -15.64 -12.17
C ASP A 279 -1.11 -14.63 -11.68
N ALA A 280 -1.52 -13.42 -11.28
CA ALA A 280 -0.63 -12.43 -10.66
C ALA A 280 -0.10 -12.91 -9.30
N THR A 281 -0.91 -13.60 -8.51
CA THR A 281 -0.50 -14.22 -7.23
C THR A 281 0.56 -15.29 -7.48
N THR A 282 0.30 -16.23 -8.38
CA THR A 282 1.26 -17.29 -8.74
C THR A 282 2.60 -16.70 -9.19
N ALA A 283 2.55 -15.71 -10.09
CA ALA A 283 3.73 -15.01 -10.57
C ALA A 283 4.52 -14.30 -9.46
N ALA A 284 3.82 -13.58 -8.57
CA ALA A 284 4.43 -12.90 -7.44
C ALA A 284 5.06 -13.89 -6.45
N CYS A 285 4.41 -15.03 -6.17
CA CYS A 285 4.96 -16.10 -5.32
C CYS A 285 6.25 -16.68 -5.92
N HIS A 286 6.25 -17.03 -7.21
CA HIS A 286 7.46 -17.55 -7.86
C HIS A 286 8.60 -16.54 -7.83
N ALA A 287 8.33 -15.27 -8.17
CA ALA A 287 9.32 -14.21 -8.10
C ALA A 287 9.85 -13.99 -6.66
N ALA A 288 8.98 -14.07 -5.66
CA ALA A 288 9.35 -13.98 -4.25
C ALA A 288 10.25 -15.14 -3.83
N VAL A 289 9.92 -16.38 -4.18
CA VAL A 289 10.75 -17.57 -3.89
C VAL A 289 12.12 -17.45 -4.57
N THR A 290 12.19 -17.02 -5.83
CA THR A 290 13.48 -16.77 -6.51
C THR A 290 14.28 -15.69 -5.78
N THR A 291 13.62 -14.60 -5.39
CA THR A 291 14.25 -13.49 -4.65
C THR A 291 14.81 -13.96 -3.31
N LEU A 292 14.06 -14.79 -2.55
CA LEU A 292 14.53 -15.37 -1.29
C LEU A 292 15.78 -16.23 -1.48
N HIS A 293 15.80 -17.12 -2.48
CA HIS A 293 16.98 -17.92 -2.78
C HIS A 293 18.18 -17.07 -3.19
N ASP A 294 17.97 -16.04 -4.00
CA ASP A 294 19.04 -15.14 -4.42
C ASP A 294 19.56 -14.29 -3.25
N LEU A 295 18.70 -13.88 -2.33
CA LEU A 295 19.08 -13.20 -1.08
C LEU A 295 19.94 -14.12 -0.19
N GLU A 296 19.57 -15.40 -0.06
CA GLU A 296 20.36 -16.39 0.68
C GLU A 296 21.72 -16.65 0.03
N ARG A 297 21.77 -16.78 -1.29
CA ARG A 297 23.02 -16.92 -2.04
C ARG A 297 23.91 -15.69 -1.89
N LEU A 298 23.34 -14.49 -2.00
CA LEU A 298 24.08 -13.24 -1.82
C LEU A 298 24.61 -13.14 -0.39
N HIS A 299 23.79 -13.48 0.61
CA HIS A 299 24.22 -13.53 2.01
C HIS A 299 25.39 -14.50 2.22
N GLY A 300 25.29 -15.72 1.69
CA GLY A 300 26.35 -16.72 1.76
C GLY A 300 27.64 -16.25 1.09
N ARG A 301 27.55 -15.67 -0.12
CA ARG A 301 28.69 -15.08 -0.83
C ARG A 301 29.36 -13.96 -0.04
N LEU A 302 28.60 -13.02 0.52
CA LEU A 302 29.20 -11.92 1.26
C LEU A 302 29.80 -12.38 2.60
N ALA A 303 29.22 -13.42 3.21
CA ALA A 303 29.78 -14.04 4.40
C ALA A 303 31.15 -14.67 4.15
N THR A 304 31.43 -15.20 2.95
CA THR A 304 32.75 -15.76 2.60
C THR A 304 33.79 -14.70 2.23
N LEU A 305 33.35 -13.55 1.68
CA LEU A 305 34.24 -12.45 1.29
C LEU A 305 34.81 -11.63 2.47
N LEU A 306 34.29 -11.83 3.69
CA LEU A 306 34.70 -11.10 4.87
C LEU A 306 35.47 -11.98 5.86
N PRO A 307 36.81 -11.91 5.92
CA PRO A 307 37.62 -12.68 6.88
C PRO A 307 37.62 -12.09 8.31
N PHE A 308 36.57 -11.37 8.74
CA PHE A 308 36.65 -10.52 9.94
C PHE A 308 35.78 -10.95 11.12
N GLY A 309 36.23 -10.56 12.31
CA GLY A 309 35.67 -10.89 13.61
C GLY A 309 34.21 -10.48 13.81
N ARG A 310 33.65 -10.85 14.96
CA ARG A 310 32.21 -10.77 15.31
C ARG A 310 31.53 -9.46 14.88
N LEU A 311 32.17 -8.30 15.09
CA LEU A 311 31.59 -6.99 14.79
C LEU A 311 31.36 -6.74 13.29
N SER A 312 32.25 -7.23 12.41
CA SER A 312 32.08 -7.09 10.97
C SER A 312 30.96 -7.98 10.44
N ARG A 313 30.77 -9.18 11.02
CA ARG A 313 29.63 -10.05 10.67
C ARG A 313 28.29 -9.42 11.07
N LEU A 314 28.25 -8.79 12.26
CA LEU A 314 27.08 -8.04 12.70
C LEU A 314 26.78 -6.84 11.79
N ALA A 315 27.82 -6.10 11.37
CA ALA A 315 27.67 -4.99 10.43
C ALA A 315 27.20 -5.44 9.05
N LEU A 316 27.71 -6.56 8.54
CA LEU A 316 27.26 -7.13 7.27
C LEU A 316 25.80 -7.55 7.36
N ARG A 317 25.40 -8.23 8.44
CA ARG A 317 24.00 -8.56 8.68
C ARG A 317 23.13 -7.31 8.71
N ASP A 318 23.51 -6.26 9.44
CA ASP A 318 22.73 -5.02 9.44
C ASP A 318 22.60 -4.39 8.05
N LEU A 319 23.66 -4.42 7.24
CA LEU A 319 23.62 -3.93 5.87
C LEU A 319 22.60 -4.70 5.00
N PHE A 320 22.60 -6.04 5.07
CA PHE A 320 21.64 -6.86 4.32
C PHE A 320 20.21 -6.62 4.71
N THR A 321 20.01 -6.55 6.01
CA THR A 321 18.69 -6.57 6.58
C THR A 321 18.05 -5.18 6.44
N ARG A 322 18.85 -4.11 6.40
CA ARG A 322 18.37 -2.72 6.36
C ARG A 322 18.57 -2.01 5.03
N GLY A 323 19.31 -2.59 4.07
CA GLY A 323 19.58 -2.02 2.75
C GLY A 323 20.50 -0.80 2.73
N LEU A 324 20.41 0.07 3.75
CA LEU A 324 21.25 1.23 3.98
C LEU A 324 21.80 1.21 5.41
N ILE A 325 23.04 1.65 5.56
CA ILE A 325 23.71 1.74 6.87
C ILE A 325 24.51 3.04 7.01
N THR A 326 24.60 3.54 8.24
CA THR A 326 25.47 4.66 8.62
C THR A 326 26.39 4.22 9.76
N ALA A 327 27.58 4.83 9.87
CA ALA A 327 28.48 4.57 10.99
C ALA A 327 27.82 4.85 12.36
N PRO A 328 27.10 5.98 12.56
CA PRO A 328 26.37 6.22 13.80
C PRO A 328 25.28 5.17 14.10
N ASP A 329 24.54 4.72 13.08
CA ASP A 329 23.55 3.64 13.27
C ASP A 329 24.20 2.34 13.73
N LEU A 330 25.29 1.96 13.08
CA LEU A 330 26.02 0.75 13.38
C LEU A 330 26.61 0.79 14.81
N ALA A 331 27.20 1.93 15.20
CA ALA A 331 27.74 2.12 16.55
C ALA A 331 26.66 2.15 17.65
N ARG A 332 25.43 2.58 17.33
CA ARG A 332 24.31 2.56 18.29
C ARG A 332 23.75 1.15 18.52
N ARG A 333 23.75 0.31 17.49
CA ARG A 333 23.11 -1.03 17.51
C ARG A 333 24.00 -2.12 18.09
N HIS A 334 25.31 -1.95 17.92
CA HIS A 334 26.30 -2.94 18.30
C HIS A 334 27.24 -2.34 19.33
N PRO A 335 27.84 -3.15 20.22
CA PRO A 335 28.81 -2.68 21.20
C PRO A 335 30.13 -2.31 20.52
N MET A 336 30.15 -1.21 19.75
CA MET A 336 31.32 -0.72 19.03
C MET A 336 31.38 0.81 19.02
N SER A 337 32.60 1.35 19.02
CA SER A 337 32.81 2.79 18.91
C SER A 337 32.44 3.31 17.51
N ALA A 338 32.13 4.61 17.40
CA ALA A 338 31.93 5.26 16.10
C ALA A 338 33.17 5.14 15.19
N LYS A 339 34.39 5.20 15.75
CA LYS A 339 35.64 4.99 15.01
C LYS A 339 35.72 3.57 14.45
N THR A 340 35.34 2.56 15.25
CA THR A 340 35.28 1.16 14.81
C THR A 340 34.26 0.98 13.67
N ALA A 341 33.08 1.58 13.80
CA ALA A 341 32.05 1.53 12.75
C ALA A 341 32.53 2.16 11.43
N VAL A 342 33.19 3.32 11.48
CA VAL A 342 33.79 3.97 10.31
C VAL A 342 34.86 3.07 9.68
N ASN A 343 35.74 2.46 10.48
CA ASN A 343 36.77 1.55 9.97
C ASN A 343 36.17 0.30 9.30
N ILE A 344 35.09 -0.26 9.84
CA ILE A 344 34.39 -1.40 9.24
C ILE A 344 33.77 -1.00 7.90
N LEU A 345 33.08 0.14 7.84
CA LEU A 345 32.47 0.63 6.59
C LEU A 345 33.52 1.01 5.54
N GLY A 346 34.66 1.58 5.95
CA GLY A 346 35.80 1.81 5.06
C GLY A 346 36.30 0.52 4.42
N ARG A 347 36.48 -0.55 5.21
CA ARG A 347 36.87 -1.87 4.68
C ARG A 347 35.82 -2.51 3.77
N PHE A 348 34.54 -2.21 3.98
CA PHE A 348 33.47 -2.66 3.09
C PHE A 348 33.52 -1.89 1.77
N LEU A 349 33.75 -0.58 1.82
CA LEU A 349 33.92 0.29 0.66
C LEU A 349 35.14 -0.14 -0.17
N ASP A 350 36.29 -0.37 0.46
CA ASP A 350 37.52 -0.80 -0.20
C ASP A 350 37.38 -2.15 -0.93
N ARG A 351 36.44 -3.00 -0.46
CA ARG A 351 36.12 -4.29 -1.08
C ARG A 351 34.97 -4.23 -2.09
N GLY A 352 34.42 -3.05 -2.35
CA GLY A 352 33.25 -2.89 -3.22
C GLY A 352 31.96 -3.51 -2.67
N LEU A 353 31.91 -3.82 -1.37
CA LEU A 353 30.71 -4.39 -0.74
C LEU A 353 29.65 -3.33 -0.46
N VAL A 354 30.07 -2.08 -0.35
CA VAL A 354 29.15 -0.95 -0.24
C VAL A 354 29.59 0.18 -1.13
N VAL A 355 28.64 1.01 -1.52
CA VAL A 355 28.88 2.27 -2.21
C VAL A 355 28.24 3.42 -1.42
N PRO A 356 28.82 4.63 -1.46
CA PRO A 356 28.24 5.79 -0.80
C PRO A 356 26.90 6.18 -1.44
N TYR A 357 25.88 6.40 -0.60
CA TYR A 357 24.61 6.98 -1.02
C TYR A 357 24.69 8.52 -0.90
N ASN A 358 25.02 9.18 -2.01
CA ASN A 358 25.28 10.63 -2.05
C ASN A 358 24.01 11.46 -2.35
N HIS A 359 22.92 11.23 -1.61
CA HIS A 359 21.79 12.16 -1.62
C HIS A 359 22.02 13.30 -0.62
N HIS A 360 21.81 14.55 -1.07
CA HIS A 360 22.09 15.76 -0.32
C HIS A 360 21.52 15.74 1.11
N GLY A 361 22.34 16.11 2.11
CA GLY A 361 21.86 16.45 3.45
C GLY A 361 21.91 15.34 4.52
N TYR A 362 22.58 14.22 4.29
CA TYR A 362 22.76 13.17 5.32
C TYR A 362 24.24 12.85 5.60
N ALA A 363 24.50 12.28 6.79
CA ALA A 363 25.79 11.66 7.08
C ALA A 363 26.09 10.58 6.03
N ARG A 364 27.38 10.27 5.79
CA ARG A 364 27.82 9.25 4.81
C ARG A 364 27.04 7.93 5.01
N CYS A 365 26.01 7.73 4.20
CA CYS A 365 25.20 6.52 4.12
C CYS A 365 25.84 5.58 3.11
N PHE A 366 25.69 4.28 3.32
CA PHE A 366 26.25 3.25 2.47
C PHE A 366 25.18 2.19 2.17
N TYR A 367 25.09 1.72 0.93
CA TYR A 367 24.25 0.57 0.55
C TYR A 367 25.07 -0.49 -0.17
N ASN A 368 24.57 -1.72 -0.18
CA ASN A 368 25.14 -2.79 -1.00
C ASN A 368 24.51 -2.74 -2.41
N PRO A 369 25.28 -2.52 -3.47
CA PRO A 369 24.73 -2.40 -4.83
C PRO A 369 24.10 -3.71 -5.31
N ASP A 370 24.74 -4.86 -5.07
CA ASP A 370 24.20 -6.18 -5.44
C ASP A 370 22.81 -6.44 -4.84
N LEU A 371 22.59 -6.02 -3.59
CA LEU A 371 21.31 -6.15 -2.90
C LEU A 371 20.24 -5.25 -3.51
N VAL A 372 20.58 -3.99 -3.79
CA VAL A 372 19.64 -3.06 -4.43
C VAL A 372 19.30 -3.54 -5.83
N ASP A 373 20.28 -3.99 -6.60
CA ASP A 373 20.07 -4.58 -7.92
C ASP A 373 19.15 -5.80 -7.83
N LEU A 374 19.41 -6.70 -6.88
CA LEU A 374 18.58 -7.88 -6.65
C LEU A 374 17.12 -7.48 -6.36
N LEU A 375 16.90 -6.53 -5.45
CA LEU A 375 15.56 -6.11 -5.04
C LEU A 375 14.86 -5.24 -6.10
N THR A 376 15.60 -4.62 -7.03
CA THR A 376 15.05 -3.79 -8.11
C THR A 376 14.84 -4.50 -9.43
N ARG A 377 15.40 -5.71 -9.59
CA ARG A 377 15.16 -6.56 -10.76
C ARG A 377 13.67 -6.75 -10.96
N THR A 378 13.16 -6.19 -12.05
CA THR A 378 11.86 -6.58 -12.58
C THR A 378 12.02 -8.00 -13.12
N PRO A 379 11.16 -8.95 -12.75
CA PRO A 379 11.25 -10.31 -13.27
C PRO A 379 11.21 -10.27 -14.80
N LYS A 380 12.32 -10.65 -15.46
CA LYS A 380 12.45 -10.56 -16.93
C LYS A 380 11.57 -11.57 -17.69
N HIS A 381 10.89 -12.47 -16.98
CA HIS A 381 10.18 -13.62 -17.52
C HIS A 381 8.75 -13.77 -17.01
N LEU A 382 8.10 -12.69 -16.55
CA LEU A 382 6.73 -12.75 -16.01
C LEU A 382 5.63 -12.43 -16.99
#